data_AF-Q3UWW3-F1
#
_entry.id   AF-Q3UWW3-F1
#
_cell.length_a   1.000
_cell.length_b   1.000
_cell.length_c   1.000
_cell.angle_alpha   90.00
_cell.angle_beta   90.00
_cell.angle_gamma   90.00
#
_symmetry.space_group_name_H-M   'P 1'
#
loop_
_entity.id
_entity.type
_entity.pdbx_description
1 polymer ?
#
loop_
_entity_poly.entity_id
_entity_poly.type
_entity_poly.pdbx_seq_one_letter_code
_entity_poly.pdbx_strand_id
1 'polypeptide(L)'
;MKPLNALDELYRLITSFIRSKRIAACVNTPCSASGVGLLSVSSELCDRLGACHIIMCSSGVHRCTLSVTLEQTITLARSHGLPPRYIMQAMDVMRKQGARVQNTAKNLGVRDRTPQSAPRLYKLCEPPPPVGEE
;
A
#
# COMPACT_ATOMS: atom_id res chain seq x y z
N MET A 1 6.00 29.53 0.47
CA MET A 1 5.23 29.21 1.70
C MET A 1 5.51 27.75 2.05
N LYS A 2 6.26 27.47 3.14
CA LYS A 2 6.32 26.11 3.71
C LYS A 2 4.91 25.81 4.24
N PRO A 3 4.25 24.71 3.83
CA PRO A 3 2.92 24.44 4.33
C PRO A 3 3.02 24.16 5.82
N LEU A 4 2.00 24.57 6.58
CA LEU A 4 1.74 24.05 7.93
C LEU A 4 2.03 22.54 7.91
N ASN A 5 2.88 22.14 8.85
CA ASN A 5 3.79 21.00 8.79
C ASN A 5 3.09 19.71 8.31
N ALA A 6 3.49 19.18 7.13
CA ALA A 6 2.96 17.91 6.62
C ALA A 6 3.12 16.76 7.62
N LEU A 7 4.15 16.83 8.48
CA LEU A 7 4.36 15.90 9.58
C LEU A 7 3.25 15.97 10.65
N ASP A 8 2.79 17.18 10.99
CA ASP A 8 1.73 17.39 11.99
C ASP A 8 0.39 16.87 11.46
N GLU A 9 0.10 17.05 10.16
CA GLU A 9 -1.09 16.47 9.53
C GLU A 9 -1.04 14.94 9.50
N LEU A 10 0.12 14.35 9.18
CA LEU A 10 0.29 12.89 9.25
C LEU A 10 0.10 12.36 10.66
N TYR A 11 0.64 13.05 11.66
CA TYR A 11 0.46 12.70 13.07
C TYR A 11 -1.01 12.79 13.50
N ARG A 12 -1.72 13.84 13.06
CA ARG A 12 -3.16 14.02 13.30
C ARG A 12 -3.99 12.94 12.62
N LEU A 13 -3.66 12.57 11.38
CA LEU A 13 -4.29 11.48 10.63
C LEU A 13 -4.11 10.13 11.34
N ILE A 14 -2.89 9.77 11.76
CA ILE A 14 -2.62 8.53 12.49
C ILE A 14 -3.39 8.49 13.80
N THR A 15 -3.37 9.59 14.56
CA THR A 15 -4.14 9.71 15.81
C THR A 15 -5.63 9.52 15.55
N SER A 16 -6.16 10.06 14.45
CA SER A 16 -7.55 9.87 14.04
C SER A 16 -7.86 8.40 13.71
N PHE A 17 -7.00 7.72 12.95
CA PHE A 17 -7.16 6.30 12.64
C PHE A 17 -7.14 5.41 13.89
N ILE A 18 -6.28 5.71 14.87
CA ILE A 18 -6.19 4.94 16.13
C ILE A 18 -7.41 5.18 17.02
N ARG A 19 -7.88 6.43 17.12
CA ARG A 19 -9.01 6.80 17.99
C ARG A 19 -10.36 6.40 17.42
N SER A 20 -10.49 6.37 16.10
CA SER A 20 -11.74 5.98 15.45
C SER A 20 -11.94 4.47 15.53
N LYS A 21 -12.64 3.99 16.57
CA LYS A 21 -13.15 2.60 16.67
C LYS A 21 -14.08 2.21 15.50
N ARG A 22 -14.47 3.17 14.66
CA ARG A 22 -15.13 2.90 13.38
C ARG A 22 -14.12 3.06 12.27
N ILE A 23 -13.92 1.99 11.52
CA ILE A 23 -13.43 2.05 10.16
C ILE A 23 -14.56 2.63 9.28
N ALA A 24 -15.04 3.83 9.63
CA ALA A 24 -16.09 4.53 8.91
C ALA A 24 -15.53 4.98 7.57
N ALA A 25 -16.32 4.80 6.51
CA ALA A 25 -16.03 5.29 5.18
C ALA A 25 -15.78 6.80 5.22
N CYS A 26 -14.50 7.18 5.24
CA CYS A 26 -14.08 8.55 5.08
C CYS A 26 -14.23 8.87 3.59
N VAL A 27 -15.28 9.62 3.24
CA VAL A 27 -15.66 9.98 1.86
C VAL A 27 -14.50 10.63 1.07
N ASN A 28 -13.50 11.19 1.75
CA ASN A 28 -12.34 11.87 1.15
C ASN A 28 -10.99 11.19 1.42
N THR A 29 -10.96 9.96 1.94
CA THR A 29 -9.72 9.19 2.11
C THR A 29 -9.94 7.81 1.51
N PRO A 30 -9.01 7.27 0.69
CA PRO A 30 -9.20 6.01 -0.05
C PRO A 30 -9.21 4.75 0.85
N CYS A 31 -9.65 4.88 2.11
CA CYS A 31 -9.49 3.95 3.21
C CYS A 31 -10.83 3.68 3.90
N SER A 32 -11.88 3.44 3.13
CA SER A 32 -13.14 2.91 3.68
C SER A 32 -12.94 1.50 4.23
N ALA A 33 -13.45 1.26 5.45
CA ALA A 33 -13.72 -0.04 6.10
C ALA A 33 -12.58 -1.06 6.34
N SER A 34 -11.39 -0.95 5.71
CA SER A 34 -10.35 -1.98 5.81
C SER A 34 -9.25 -1.71 6.87
N GLY A 35 -9.09 -0.48 7.35
CA GLY A 35 -8.02 -0.10 8.31
C GLY A 35 -6.61 -0.03 7.67
N VAL A 36 -6.47 -0.54 6.46
CA VAL A 36 -5.24 -0.56 5.65
C VAL A 36 -4.70 0.85 5.34
N GLY A 37 -5.53 1.88 5.42
CA GLY A 37 -5.09 3.28 5.31
C GLY A 37 -4.04 3.70 6.34
N LEU A 38 -4.14 3.14 7.54
CA LEU A 38 -3.15 3.38 8.58
C LEU A 38 -1.75 2.92 8.14
N LEU A 39 -1.64 1.83 7.36
CA LEU A 39 -0.33 1.33 6.89
C LEU A 39 0.36 2.36 5.98
N SER A 40 -0.37 2.92 5.01
CA SER A 40 0.17 3.93 4.09
C SER A 40 0.58 5.22 4.81
N VAL A 41 -0.24 5.68 5.76
CA VAL A 41 0.01 6.93 6.48
C VAL A 41 1.17 6.75 7.48
N SER A 42 1.22 5.63 8.20
CA SER A 42 2.33 5.30 9.11
C SER A 42 3.65 5.17 8.36
N SER A 43 3.67 4.50 7.21
CA SER A 43 4.85 4.41 6.35
C SER A 43 5.34 5.80 5.92
N GLU A 44 4.42 6.68 5.48
CA GLU A 44 4.78 8.06 5.12
C GLU A 44 5.32 8.87 6.31
N LEU A 45 4.75 8.70 7.50
CA LEU A 45 5.28 9.34 8.70
C LEU A 45 6.70 8.84 9.01
N CYS A 46 6.92 7.52 8.98
CA CYS A 46 8.23 6.90 9.23
C CYS A 46 9.29 7.41 8.25
N ASP A 47 8.96 7.47 6.96
CA ASP A 47 9.84 7.99 5.90
C ASP A 47 10.26 9.44 6.18
N ARG A 48 9.31 10.31 6.51
CA ARG A 48 9.60 11.73 6.83
C ARG A 48 10.39 11.93 8.13
N LEU A 49 10.28 11.00 9.08
CA LEU A 49 11.05 11.00 10.32
C LEU A 49 12.47 10.42 10.13
N GLY A 50 12.79 9.87 8.96
CA GLY A 50 14.06 9.15 8.74
C GLY A 50 14.15 7.84 9.53
N ALA A 51 13.01 7.24 9.87
CA ALA A 51 12.96 6.01 10.64
C ALA A 51 13.21 4.77 9.76
N CYS A 52 13.73 3.70 10.36
CA CYS A 52 13.72 2.38 9.73
C CYS A 52 12.29 1.82 9.74
N HIS A 53 11.79 1.41 8.59
CA HIS A 53 10.44 0.86 8.45
C HIS A 53 10.50 -0.62 8.07
N ILE A 54 9.88 -1.46 8.91
CA ILE A 54 9.82 -2.91 8.71
C ILE A 54 8.36 -3.31 8.50
N ILE A 55 8.05 -3.83 7.31
CA ILE A 55 6.75 -4.40 7.00
C ILE A 55 6.75 -5.88 7.34
N MET A 56 5.80 -6.29 8.19
CA MET A 56 5.64 -7.68 8.61
C MET A 56 4.19 -8.16 8.51
N CYS A 57 4.04 -9.47 8.36
CA CYS A 57 2.81 -10.23 8.27
C CYS A 57 3.12 -11.67 8.68
N SER A 58 2.13 -12.48 9.04
CA SER A 58 2.36 -13.81 9.63
C SER A 58 3.19 -14.76 8.78
N SER A 59 3.22 -14.59 7.45
CA SER A 59 3.92 -15.45 6.51
C SER A 59 5.15 -14.80 5.88
N GLY A 60 5.28 -13.46 5.90
CA GLY A 60 6.30 -12.75 5.13
C GLY A 60 6.11 -12.75 3.60
N VAL A 61 5.05 -13.37 3.06
CA VAL A 61 4.95 -13.63 1.60
C VAL A 61 4.05 -12.63 0.87
N HIS A 62 2.74 -12.84 0.86
CA HIS A 62 1.83 -12.13 -0.05
C HIS A 62 1.51 -10.73 0.47
N ARG A 63 0.96 -10.59 1.68
CA ARG A 63 0.54 -9.30 2.24
C ARG A 63 1.72 -8.36 2.40
N CYS A 64 2.83 -8.85 2.93
CA CYS A 64 4.07 -8.09 3.09
C CYS A 64 4.56 -7.55 1.74
N THR A 65 4.67 -8.42 0.72
CA THR A 65 5.20 -7.99 -0.57
C THR A 65 4.25 -7.00 -1.28
N LEU A 66 2.93 -7.12 -1.11
CA LEU A 66 1.98 -6.13 -1.66
C LEU A 66 2.13 -4.76 -0.98
N SER A 67 2.31 -4.72 0.34
CA SER A 67 2.57 -3.49 1.07
C SER A 67 3.92 -2.86 0.69
N VAL A 68 4.99 -3.65 0.63
CA VAL A 68 6.35 -3.18 0.26
C VAL A 68 6.36 -2.56 -1.14
N THR A 69 5.74 -3.23 -2.11
CA THR A 69 5.67 -2.71 -3.49
C THR A 69 4.86 -1.41 -3.61
N LEU A 70 3.82 -1.23 -2.79
CA LEU A 70 3.08 0.02 -2.72
C LEU A 70 3.96 1.14 -2.16
N GLU A 71 4.60 0.90 -1.01
CA GLU A 71 5.47 1.89 -0.37
C GLU A 71 6.64 2.33 -1.26
N GLN A 72 7.31 1.37 -1.89
CA GLN A 72 8.41 1.66 -2.81
C GLN A 72 7.92 2.51 -3.99
N THR A 73 6.75 2.20 -4.55
CA THR A 73 6.18 3.00 -5.64
C THR A 73 5.77 4.40 -5.19
N ILE A 74 5.22 4.55 -3.99
CA ILE A 74 4.88 5.86 -3.42
C ILE A 74 6.15 6.70 -3.18
N THR A 75 7.23 6.07 -2.74
CA THR A 75 8.56 6.70 -2.61
C THR A 75 9.07 7.16 -3.96
N LEU A 76 8.96 6.33 -5.00
CA LEU A 76 9.31 6.71 -6.38
C LEU A 76 8.49 7.92 -6.86
N ALA A 77 7.19 7.96 -6.56
CA ALA A 77 6.32 9.06 -6.96
C ALA A 77 6.65 10.37 -6.23
N ARG A 78 6.99 10.29 -4.95
CA ARG A 78 7.20 11.47 -4.10
C ARG A 78 8.61 12.04 -4.19
N SER A 79 9.62 11.17 -4.25
CA SER A 79 11.03 11.55 -4.13
C SER A 79 11.81 11.42 -5.44
N HIS A 80 11.32 10.62 -6.39
CA HIS A 80 12.04 10.33 -7.64
C HIS A 80 11.26 10.68 -8.91
N GLY A 81 10.14 11.40 -8.79
CA GLY A 81 9.43 11.97 -9.94
C GLY A 81 8.64 10.97 -10.78
N LEU A 82 8.30 9.77 -10.26
CA LEU A 82 7.36 8.88 -10.94
C LEU A 82 6.00 9.58 -11.08
N PRO A 83 5.48 9.82 -12.30
CA PRO A 83 4.21 10.51 -12.46
C PRO A 83 3.06 9.71 -11.82
N PRO A 84 2.12 10.34 -11.09
CA PRO A 84 1.07 9.63 -10.35
C PRO A 84 0.22 8.65 -11.19
N ARG A 85 0.03 8.95 -12.47
CA ARG A 85 -0.67 8.06 -13.43
C ARG A 85 0.00 6.69 -13.60
N TYR A 86 1.30 6.58 -13.33
CA TYR A 86 2.06 5.34 -13.46
C TYR A 86 2.18 4.54 -12.16
N ILE A 87 1.64 5.02 -11.03
CA ILE A 87 1.73 4.32 -9.73
C ILE A 87 1.18 2.89 -9.83
N MET A 88 -0.01 2.71 -10.40
CA MET A 88 -0.60 1.38 -10.53
C MET A 88 0.20 0.47 -11.47
N GLN A 89 0.68 1.01 -12.59
CA GLN A 89 1.49 0.26 -13.56
C GLN A 89 2.84 -0.16 -12.96
N ALA A 90 3.53 0.75 -12.26
CA ALA A 90 4.80 0.47 -11.61
C ALA A 90 4.65 -0.63 -10.55
N MET A 91 3.61 -0.54 -9.70
CA MET A 91 3.30 -1.62 -8.76
C MET A 91 3.04 -2.95 -9.45
N ASP A 92 2.29 -2.96 -10.56
CA ASP A 92 1.98 -4.21 -11.27
C ASP A 92 3.24 -4.86 -11.84
N VAL A 93 4.14 -4.08 -12.44
CA VAL A 93 5.46 -4.55 -12.90
C VAL A 93 6.28 -5.11 -11.74
N MET A 94 6.42 -4.37 -10.63
CA MET A 94 7.17 -4.84 -9.46
C MET A 94 6.58 -6.11 -8.85
N ARG A 95 5.26 -6.29 -8.90
CA ARG A 95 4.56 -7.47 -8.37
C ARG A 95 4.64 -8.68 -9.28
N LYS A 96 4.63 -8.50 -10.61
CA LYS A 96 4.62 -9.59 -11.59
C LYS A 96 6.01 -9.99 -12.08
N GLN A 97 6.97 -9.08 -12.04
CA GLN A 97 8.32 -9.28 -12.60
C GLN A 97 9.44 -8.93 -11.61
N GLY A 98 9.13 -8.31 -10.47
CA GLY A 98 10.13 -7.94 -9.46
C GLY A 98 10.42 -9.03 -8.42
N ALA A 99 11.05 -8.60 -7.31
CA ALA A 99 11.50 -9.47 -6.22
C ALA A 99 10.38 -10.34 -5.60
N ARG A 100 9.12 -9.94 -5.75
CA ARG A 100 7.95 -10.73 -5.34
C ARG A 100 7.96 -12.13 -5.93
N VAL A 101 8.33 -12.26 -7.20
CA VAL A 101 8.34 -13.54 -7.92
C VAL A 101 9.30 -14.50 -7.24
N GLN A 102 10.52 -14.04 -6.94
CA GLN A 102 11.53 -14.82 -6.25
C GLN A 102 11.11 -15.17 -4.82
N ASN A 103 10.53 -14.22 -4.07
CA ASN A 103 10.02 -14.48 -2.72
C ASN A 103 8.92 -15.55 -2.72
N THR A 104 8.02 -15.50 -3.71
CA THR A 104 6.95 -16.48 -3.86
C THR A 104 7.50 -17.86 -4.24
N ALA A 105 8.48 -17.92 -5.13
CA ALA A 105 9.14 -19.16 -5.54
C ALA A 105 9.94 -19.84 -4.41
N LYS A 106 10.49 -19.09 -3.47
CA LYS A 106 11.18 -19.66 -2.29
C LYS A 106 10.22 -20.14 -1.20
N ASN A 107 8.96 -19.70 -1.22
CA ASN A 107 7.96 -19.97 -0.20
C ASN A 107 6.76 -20.75 -0.77
N LEU A 108 7.02 -21.66 -1.71
CA LEU A 108 5.99 -22.53 -2.27
C LEU A 108 5.29 -23.32 -1.15
N GLY A 109 3.96 -23.35 -1.19
CA GLY A 109 3.13 -24.02 -0.17
C GLY A 109 2.65 -23.13 0.98
N VAL A 110 3.22 -21.92 1.15
CA VAL A 110 2.71 -20.96 2.15
C VAL A 110 1.37 -20.39 1.70
N ARG A 111 0.33 -20.61 2.53
CA ARG A 111 -1.01 -20.06 2.30
C ARG A 111 -1.10 -18.66 2.92
N ASP A 112 -0.82 -17.64 2.11
CA ASP A 112 -1.08 -16.24 2.49
C ASP A 112 -2.01 -15.60 1.48
N ARG A 113 -3.24 -15.29 1.91
CA ARG A 113 -4.27 -14.69 1.07
C ARG A 113 -4.50 -13.25 1.50
N THR A 114 -4.51 -12.35 0.52
CA THR A 114 -4.98 -10.98 0.77
C THR A 114 -6.49 -11.02 1.03
N PRO A 115 -6.99 -10.37 2.09
CA PRO A 115 -8.42 -10.29 2.36
C PRO A 115 -9.19 -9.71 1.17
N GLN A 116 -10.38 -10.23 0.88
CA GLN A 116 -11.23 -9.68 -0.18
C GLN A 116 -11.63 -8.22 0.07
N SER A 117 -11.72 -7.81 1.35
CA SER A 117 -11.98 -6.43 1.76
C SER A 117 -10.80 -5.47 1.54
N ALA A 118 -9.62 -5.97 1.16
CA ALA A 118 -8.46 -5.11 0.95
C ALA A 118 -8.68 -4.13 -0.22
N PRO A 119 -8.20 -2.88 -0.13
CA PRO A 119 -8.26 -1.93 -1.23
C PRO A 119 -7.52 -2.42 -2.47
N ARG A 120 -7.92 -1.93 -3.65
CA ARG A 120 -7.28 -2.29 -4.93
C ARG A 120 -5.76 -2.08 -4.94
N LEU A 121 -5.28 -1.04 -4.26
CA LEU A 121 -3.84 -0.76 -4.12
C LEU A 121 -3.06 -1.90 -3.47
N TYR A 122 -3.70 -2.71 -2.63
CA TYR A 122 -3.11 -3.86 -1.93
C TYR A 122 -3.46 -5.20 -2.59
N LYS A 123 -3.91 -5.19 -3.84
CA LYS A 123 -4.25 -6.40 -4.63
C LYS A 123 -3.41 -6.47 -5.90
N LEU A 124 -3.29 -7.67 -6.46
CA LEU A 124 -2.73 -7.84 -7.80
C LEU A 124 -3.73 -7.30 -8.83
N CYS A 125 -3.24 -6.66 -9.90
CA CYS A 125 -4.11 -6.27 -11.00
C CYS A 125 -4.52 -7.50 -11.80
N GLU A 126 -5.82 -7.72 -11.88
CA GLU A 126 -6.43 -8.70 -12.76
C GLU A 126 -6.33 -8.22 -14.21
N PRO A 127 -6.17 -9.14 -15.18
CA PRO A 127 -6.25 -8.79 -16.58
C PRO A 127 -7.65 -8.22 -16.90
N PRO A 128 -7.77 -7.31 -17.87
CA PRO A 128 -9.07 -6.85 -18.32
C PRO A 128 -9.91 -8.04 -18.79
N PRO A 129 -11.25 -8.01 -18.59
CA PRO A 129 -12.12 -9.04 -19.13
C PRO A 129 -11.95 -9.11 -20.66
N PRO A 130 -12.08 -10.32 -21.25
CA PRO A 130 -12.03 -10.46 -22.71
C PRO A 130 -13.13 -9.60 -23.35
N VAL A 131 -12.78 -8.92 -24.43
CA VAL A 131 -13.73 -8.11 -25.21
C VAL A 131 -14.68 -9.08 -25.93
N GLY A 132 -15.90 -9.27 -25.41
CA GLY A 132 -16.89 -10.12 -26.07
C GLY A 132 -17.93 -10.82 -25.21
N GLU A 133 -18.03 -10.56 -23.91
CA GLU A 133 -19.15 -11.05 -23.07
C GLU A 133 -20.01 -9.86 -22.60
N GLU A 134 -20.86 -9.38 -23.51
CA GLU A 134 -22.17 -8.76 -23.21
C GLU A 134 -23.27 -9.72 -23.65
#